data_AF-A0A0D8BHF4-F1
#
_entry.id   AF-A0A0D8BHF4-F1
#
_cell.length_a   1.000
_cell.length_b   1.000
_cell.length_c   1.000
_cell.angle_alpha   90.00
_cell.angle_beta   90.00
_cell.angle_gamma   90.00
#
_symmetry.space_group_name_H-M   'P 1'
#
loop_
_entity.id
_entity.type
_entity.pdbx_description
1 polymer ?
#
loop_
_entity_poly.entity_id
_entity_poly.type
_entity_poly.pdbx_seq_one_letter_code
_entity_poly.pdbx_strand_id
1 'polypeptide(L)'
;MANHRVAIVGTFVEPIGMVRSAVGGAIGGAVGAAVAASGSADGAMLARGQIGYLGVFPGEVILFAAKRGAFRPKPTETMIAAAPRPAVRLAQLNKAKVAGVFEIHLHDGTAWRFEVPRVHLGGAQKVAAMLSQNTY
;
A
#
# COMPACT_ATOMS: atom_id res chain seq x y z
N MET A 1 5.79 -3.47 -26.66
CA MET A 1 7.08 -3.88 -26.05
C MET A 1 6.92 -3.78 -24.54
N ALA A 2 6.83 -4.91 -23.84
CA ALA A 2 6.69 -4.93 -22.39
C ALA A 2 8.04 -4.55 -21.78
N ASN A 3 8.18 -3.29 -21.33
CA ASN A 3 9.34 -2.86 -20.58
C ASN A 3 9.26 -3.58 -19.22
N HIS A 4 9.93 -4.72 -19.10
CA HIS A 4 9.97 -5.54 -17.88
C HIS A 4 10.83 -4.82 -16.84
N ARG A 5 10.29 -3.73 -16.29
CA ARG A 5 10.89 -3.07 -15.12
C ARG A 5 10.81 -4.08 -13.98
N VAL A 6 11.95 -4.65 -13.60
CA VAL A 6 12.06 -5.54 -12.44
C VAL A 6 12.24 -4.66 -11.21
N ALA A 7 11.28 -4.72 -10.29
CA ALA A 7 11.42 -4.04 -9.00
C ALA A 7 12.55 -4.69 -8.20
N ILE A 8 13.37 -3.87 -7.56
CA ILE A 8 14.42 -4.33 -6.62
C ILE A 8 13.75 -5.04 -5.43
N VAL A 9 12.65 -4.46 -4.97
CA VAL A 9 11.76 -5.03 -3.96
C VAL A 9 10.34 -4.54 -4.23
N GLY A 10 9.34 -5.35 -3.88
CA GLY A 10 7.96 -4.89 -3.88
C GLY A 10 7.05 -5.67 -2.95
N THR A 11 5.86 -5.15 -2.77
CA THR A 11 4.82 -5.73 -1.92
C THR A 11 3.44 -5.44 -2.48
N PHE A 12 2.47 -6.31 -2.19
CA PHE A 12 1.07 -6.00 -2.44
C PHE A 12 0.49 -5.19 -1.29
N VAL A 13 -0.38 -4.25 -1.65
CA VAL A 13 -0.97 -3.27 -0.77
C VAL A 13 -2.46 -3.12 -1.08
N GLU A 14 -3.26 -2.75 -0.09
CA GLU A 14 -4.70 -2.58 -0.17
C GLU A 14 -5.09 -1.18 0.34
N PRO A 15 -6.27 -0.65 -0.05
CA PRO A 15 -6.74 0.62 0.50
C PRO A 15 -6.96 0.50 2.02
N ILE A 16 -6.70 1.60 2.73
CA ILE A 16 -6.95 1.72 4.17
C ILE A 16 -8.43 1.43 4.48
N GLY A 17 -8.71 0.67 5.55
CA GLY A 17 -10.06 0.40 6.04
C GLY A 17 -10.72 -0.88 5.49
N MET A 18 -10.01 -1.69 4.71
CA MET A 18 -10.54 -2.96 4.18
C MET A 18 -10.54 -4.07 5.23
N VAL A 19 -9.50 -4.14 6.07
CA VAL A 19 -9.35 -5.21 7.08
C VAL A 19 -10.40 -5.09 8.20
N ARG A 20 -10.87 -3.88 8.50
CA ARG A 20 -11.98 -3.67 9.46
C ARG A 20 -13.35 -4.10 8.92
N SER A 21 -13.54 -4.16 7.60
CA SER A 21 -14.82 -4.62 7.00
C SER A 21 -14.99 -6.15 7.06
N ALA A 22 -13.91 -6.93 7.13
CA ALA A 22 -13.99 -8.40 7.17
C ALA A 22 -14.31 -8.98 8.55
N VAL A 23 -14.12 -8.21 9.62
CA VAL A 23 -14.39 -8.62 11.02
C VAL A 23 -15.80 -8.22 11.49
N GLY A 24 -16.49 -7.32 10.76
CA GLY A 24 -17.84 -6.85 11.10
C GLY A 24 -19.00 -7.75 10.67
N GLY A 25 -18.73 -8.98 10.20
CA GLY A 25 -19.75 -9.86 9.61
C GLY A 25 -20.37 -10.90 10.54
N ALA A 26 -19.93 -11.01 11.81
CA ALA A 26 -20.44 -12.05 12.70
C ALA A 26 -20.36 -11.66 14.19
N ILE A 27 -20.92 -10.50 14.56
CA ILE A 27 -21.31 -10.26 15.96
C ILE A 27 -22.66 -9.56 15.93
N GLY A 28 -23.70 -10.30 16.29
CA GLY A 28 -25.02 -9.74 16.51
C GLY A 28 -24.98 -8.70 17.63
N GLY A 29 -25.75 -7.63 17.46
CA GLY A 29 -25.96 -6.62 18.49
C GLY A 29 -25.95 -5.22 17.89
N ALA A 30 -27.13 -4.63 17.79
CA ALA A 30 -27.30 -3.22 17.48
C ALA A 30 -26.47 -2.37 18.47
N VAL A 31 -25.60 -1.49 17.93
CA VAL A 31 -25.04 -0.23 18.50
C VAL A 31 -23.60 -0.03 17.97
N GLY A 32 -23.43 0.95 17.08
CA GLY A 32 -22.15 1.57 16.69
C GLY A 32 -21.25 0.74 15.76
N ALA A 33 -20.69 1.22 14.65
CA ALA A 33 -20.53 2.57 14.14
C ALA A 33 -20.42 2.49 12.61
N ALA A 34 -21.27 3.24 11.92
CA ALA A 34 -20.97 3.68 10.58
C ALA A 34 -19.84 4.73 10.69
N VAL A 35 -18.58 4.30 10.57
CA VAL A 35 -17.54 5.23 10.12
C VAL A 35 -17.71 5.38 8.63
N ALA A 36 -18.48 6.41 8.28
CA ALA A 36 -18.57 6.93 6.93
C ALA A 36 -17.16 7.20 6.40
N ALA A 37 -16.85 6.62 5.25
CA ALA A 37 -15.81 7.11 4.37
C ALA A 37 -16.25 8.50 3.86
N SER A 38 -16.08 9.53 4.69
CA SER A 38 -16.26 10.92 4.32
C SER A 38 -15.00 11.67 4.71
N GLY A 39 -14.08 11.72 3.75
CA GLY A 39 -12.83 12.44 3.83
C GLY A 39 -12.05 12.23 2.55
N SER A 40 -12.34 13.03 1.52
CA SER A 40 -11.29 13.32 0.55
C SER A 40 -10.18 14.08 1.31
N ALA A 41 -8.91 13.76 1.01
CA ALA A 41 -7.67 14.49 1.38
C ALA A 41 -6.70 13.92 2.46
N ASP A 42 -6.47 12.60 2.56
CA ASP A 42 -5.55 12.04 3.59
C ASP A 42 -4.58 10.92 3.13
N GLY A 43 -4.28 10.85 1.83
CA GLY A 43 -3.23 9.96 1.29
C GLY A 43 -3.67 8.54 0.86
N ALA A 44 -4.97 8.32 0.68
CA ALA A 44 -5.49 7.09 0.08
C ALA A 44 -5.21 7.04 -1.43
N MET A 45 -4.41 6.06 -1.87
CA MET A 45 -4.00 5.91 -3.27
C MET A 45 -4.80 4.85 -4.05
N LEU A 46 -5.59 4.04 -3.35
CA LEU A 46 -6.38 2.94 -3.93
C LEU A 46 -7.86 3.12 -3.61
N ALA A 47 -8.72 2.82 -4.56
CA ALA A 47 -10.16 2.74 -4.32
C ALA A 47 -10.53 1.40 -3.66
N ARG A 48 -11.67 1.37 -2.95
CA ARG A 48 -12.18 0.16 -2.29
C ARG A 48 -12.26 -1.02 -3.28
N GLY A 49 -11.75 -2.18 -2.87
CA GLY A 49 -11.73 -3.40 -3.70
C GLY A 49 -10.57 -3.49 -4.69
N GLN A 50 -9.75 -2.44 -4.83
CA GLN A 50 -8.49 -2.51 -5.58
C GLN A 50 -7.38 -3.14 -4.74
N ILE A 51 -6.43 -3.78 -5.40
CA ILE A 51 -5.11 -4.11 -4.86
C ILE A 51 -4.08 -3.35 -5.67
N GLY A 52 -3.06 -2.84 -5.00
CA GLY A 52 -1.86 -2.30 -5.63
C GLY A 52 -0.66 -3.22 -5.48
N TYR A 53 0.27 -3.14 -6.42
CA TYR A 53 1.64 -3.60 -6.27
C TYR A 53 2.55 -2.39 -6.13
N LEU A 54 3.15 -2.22 -4.95
CA LEU A 54 4.10 -1.16 -4.67
C LEU A 54 5.52 -1.71 -4.88
N GLY A 55 6.22 -1.17 -5.87
CA GLY A 55 7.58 -1.56 -6.23
C GLY A 55 8.57 -0.42 -6.07
N VAL A 56 9.78 -0.76 -5.61
CA VAL A 56 10.94 0.15 -5.59
C VAL A 56 11.85 -0.22 -6.76
N PHE A 57 12.13 0.76 -7.60
CA PHE A 57 13.00 0.68 -8.78
C PHE A 57 14.26 1.53 -8.53
N PRO A 58 15.30 1.47 -9.39
CA PRO A 58 16.55 2.19 -9.14
C PRO A 58 16.37 3.69 -8.79
N GLY A 59 15.49 4.41 -9.50
CA GLY A 59 15.27 5.85 -9.30
C GLY A 59 13.91 6.25 -8.76
N GLU A 60 12.94 5.34 -8.69
CA GLU A 60 11.53 5.67 -8.45
C GLU A 60 10.82 4.60 -7.64
N VAL A 61 9.78 5.01 -6.92
CA VAL A 61 8.79 4.14 -6.27
C VAL A 61 7.52 4.24 -7.08
N ILE A 62 6.97 3.09 -7.48
CA ILE A 62 5.80 3.04 -8.35
C ILE A 62 4.74 2.14 -7.72
N LEU A 63 3.50 2.64 -7.72
CA LEU A 63 2.31 1.88 -7.39
C LEU A 63 1.62 1.47 -8.70
N PHE A 64 1.54 0.17 -8.96
CA PHE A 64 0.77 -0.40 -10.07
C PHE A 64 -0.56 -0.95 -9.57
N ALA A 65 -1.57 -0.95 -10.43
CA ALA A 65 -2.77 -1.74 -10.18
C ALA A 65 -2.43 -3.24 -10.20
N ALA A 66 -3.07 -4.01 -9.34
CA ALA A 66 -2.94 -5.46 -9.29
C ALA A 66 -4.32 -6.12 -9.35
N LYS A 67 -4.36 -7.33 -9.91
CA LYS A 67 -5.57 -8.15 -9.98
C LYS A 67 -5.47 -9.28 -8.97
N ARG A 68 -6.56 -9.51 -8.21
CA ARG A 68 -6.73 -10.72 -7.40
C ARG A 68 -6.87 -11.91 -8.37
N GLY A 69 -5.82 -12.73 -8.48
CA GLY A 69 -5.89 -14.01 -9.19
C GLY A 69 -6.39 -15.12 -8.28
N ALA A 70 -6.79 -16.25 -8.87
CA ALA A 70 -7.29 -17.42 -8.13
C ALA A 70 -6.31 -17.99 -7.09
N PHE A 71 -5.00 -17.77 -7.29
CA PHE A 71 -3.95 -18.28 -6.40
C PHE A 71 -3.08 -17.20 -5.79
N ARG A 72 -2.68 -16.19 -6.58
CA ARG A 72 -1.84 -15.07 -6.13
C ARG A 72 -2.21 -13.78 -6.86
N PRO A 73 -2.13 -12.62 -6.19
CA PRO A 73 -2.23 -11.33 -6.86
C PRO A 73 -1.17 -11.19 -7.94
N LYS A 74 -1.53 -10.56 -9.06
CA LYS A 74 -0.60 -10.26 -10.15
C LYS A 74 -0.58 -8.75 -10.42
N PRO A 75 0.60 -8.12 -10.50
CA PRO A 75 0.71 -6.74 -10.96
C PRO A 75 0.20 -6.63 -12.40
N THR A 76 -0.32 -5.46 -12.75
CA THR A 76 -0.65 -5.08 -14.12
C THR A 76 0.31 -4.00 -14.59
N GLU A 77 0.27 -3.66 -15.87
CA GLU A 77 1.05 -2.54 -16.43
C GLU A 77 0.44 -1.17 -16.12
N THR A 78 -0.76 -1.12 -15.54
CA THR A 78 -1.44 0.13 -15.19
C THR A 78 -0.77 0.77 -13.98
N MET A 79 -0.06 1.86 -14.21
CA MET A 79 0.53 2.69 -13.17
C MET A 79 -0.54 3.59 -12.54
N ILE A 80 -0.63 3.58 -11.20
CA ILE A 80 -1.54 4.42 -10.41
C ILE A 80 -0.83 5.67 -9.92
N ALA A 81 0.38 5.51 -9.37
CA ALA A 81 1.18 6.61 -8.87
C ALA A 81 2.68 6.29 -8.99
N ALA A 82 3.50 7.32 -9.09
CA ALA A 82 4.95 7.21 -9.07
C ALA A 82 5.57 8.42 -8.36
N ALA A 83 6.70 8.21 -7.69
CA ALA A 83 7.49 9.26 -7.07
C ALA A 83 8.99 8.94 -7.20
N PRO A 84 9.86 9.94 -7.44
CA PRO A 84 11.30 9.75 -7.35
C PRO A 84 11.68 9.24 -5.96
N ARG A 85 12.63 8.30 -5.87
CA ARG A 85 13.14 7.84 -4.56
C ARG A 85 13.67 8.98 -3.68
N PRO A 86 14.39 9.99 -4.22
CA PRO A 86 14.82 11.13 -3.42
C PRO A 86 13.66 12.00 -2.91
N ALA A 87 12.45 11.89 -3.49
CA ALA A 87 11.29 12.63 -3.01
C ALA A 87 10.68 11.97 -1.76
N VAL A 88 11.04 10.73 -1.42
CA VAL A 88 10.56 10.02 -0.24
C VAL A 88 11.29 10.53 1.00
N ARG A 89 10.55 11.24 1.86
CA ARG A 89 11.04 11.73 3.16
C ARG A 89 11.03 10.65 4.22
N LEU A 90 10.01 9.79 4.22
CA LEU A 90 9.81 8.76 5.24
C LEU A 90 9.04 7.58 4.67
N ALA A 91 9.48 6.36 4.97
CA ALA A 91 8.75 5.14 4.66
C ALA A 91 8.70 4.26 5.91
N GLN A 92 7.51 3.91 6.37
CA GLN A 92 7.33 3.24 7.65
C GLN A 92 6.20 2.21 7.62
N LEU A 93 6.45 1.08 8.28
CA LEU A 93 5.50 -0.03 8.41
C LEU A 93 5.11 -0.18 9.87
N ASN A 94 3.89 0.20 10.21
CA ASN A 94 3.30 -0.09 11.50
C ASN A 94 2.62 -1.46 11.48
N LYS A 95 3.15 -2.43 12.23
CA LYS A 95 2.65 -3.81 12.23
C LYS A 95 1.57 -3.98 13.29
N ALA A 96 0.40 -4.52 12.90
CA ALA A 96 -0.60 -5.02 13.85
C ALA A 96 -0.83 -6.54 13.65
N LYS A 97 -1.60 -7.16 14.56
CA LYS A 97 -1.83 -8.61 14.58
C LYS A 97 -2.45 -9.17 13.30
N VAL A 98 -3.28 -8.38 12.60
CA VAL A 98 -4.08 -8.83 11.45
C VAL A 98 -3.56 -8.26 10.12
N ALA A 99 -3.20 -6.98 10.10
CA ALA A 99 -2.60 -6.31 8.95
C ALA A 99 -1.67 -5.19 9.42
N GLY A 100 -0.71 -4.81 8.58
CA GLY A 100 0.13 -3.64 8.81
C GLY A 100 -0.43 -2.42 8.10
N VAL A 101 -0.08 -1.24 8.58
CA VAL A 101 -0.29 0.02 7.85
C VAL A 101 1.08 0.47 7.33
N PHE A 102 1.17 0.67 6.02
CA PHE A 102 2.37 1.15 5.35
C PHE A 102 2.17 2.58 4.87
N GLU A 103 3.10 3.45 5.23
CA GLU A 103 3.02 4.88 4.94
C GLU A 103 4.30 5.34 4.26
N ILE A 104 4.15 6.09 3.17
CA ILE A 104 5.23 6.81 2.49
C ILE A 104 4.88 8.29 2.56
N HIS A 105 5.77 9.11 3.09
CA HIS A 105 5.63 10.57 3.08
C HIS A 105 6.66 11.13 2.13
N LEU A 106 6.22 12.01 1.24
CA LEU A 106 7.07 12.74 0.32
C LEU A 106 7.45 14.11 0.91
N HIS A 107 8.52 14.72 0.37
CA HIS A 107 8.98 16.03 0.80
C HIS A 107 7.98 17.17 0.50
N ASP A 108 7.12 17.00 -0.52
CA ASP A 108 6.10 17.97 -0.92
C ASP A 108 4.84 17.96 -0.01
N GLY A 109 4.83 17.12 1.03
CA GLY A 109 3.71 16.96 1.95
C GLY A 109 2.72 15.85 1.55
N THR A 110 2.87 15.26 0.36
CA THR A 110 2.05 14.11 -0.06
C THR A 110 2.33 12.90 0.82
N ALA A 111 1.28 12.21 1.24
CA ALA A 111 1.38 10.93 1.93
C ALA A 111 0.67 9.84 1.13
N TRP A 112 1.26 8.65 1.04
CA TRP A 112 0.62 7.45 0.53
C TRP A 112 0.44 6.47 1.68
N ARG A 113 -0.79 6.00 1.89
CA ARG A 113 -1.13 5.13 3.01
C ARG A 113 -1.85 3.89 2.50
N PHE A 114 -1.43 2.74 3.02
CA PHE A 114 -1.93 1.44 2.59
C PHE A 114 -2.09 0.47 3.75
N GLU A 115 -3.04 -0.45 3.62
CA GLU A 115 -3.06 -1.68 4.40
C GLU A 115 -2.18 -2.74 3.72
N VAL A 116 -1.47 -3.53 4.53
CA VAL A 116 -0.62 -4.63 4.07
C VAL A 116 -1.09 -5.92 4.74
N PRO A 117 -1.65 -6.88 3.96
CA PRO A 117 -2.02 -8.17 4.49
C PRO A 117 -0.84 -8.88 5.17
N ARG A 118 -1.10 -9.66 6.22
CA ARG A 118 -0.05 -10.34 7.01
C ARG A 118 0.97 -11.10 6.15
N VAL A 119 0.51 -11.76 5.08
CA VAL A 119 1.35 -12.53 4.15
C VAL A 119 2.33 -11.67 3.34
N HIS A 120 2.10 -10.36 3.25
CA HIS A 120 2.91 -9.40 2.50
C HIS A 120 3.75 -8.48 3.39
N LEU A 121 3.65 -8.60 4.72
CA LEU A 121 4.42 -7.76 5.66
C LEU A 121 5.94 -7.87 5.47
N GLY A 122 6.45 -9.05 5.12
CA GLY A 122 7.87 -9.24 4.85
C GLY A 122 8.34 -8.45 3.62
N GLY A 123 7.50 -8.34 2.59
CA GLY A 123 7.77 -7.51 1.41
C GLY A 123 7.75 -6.02 1.78
N ALA A 124 6.71 -5.57 2.49
CA ALA A 124 6.58 -4.17 2.93
C ALA A 124 7.73 -3.74 3.85
N GLN A 125 8.22 -4.63 4.73
CA GLN A 125 9.38 -4.32 5.57
C GLN A 125 10.65 -4.10 4.74
N LYS A 126 10.87 -4.91 3.70
CA LYS A 126 12.01 -4.72 2.79
C LYS A 126 11.87 -3.44 1.96
N VAL A 127 10.65 -3.10 1.53
CA VAL A 127 10.37 -1.80 0.87
C VAL A 127 10.71 -0.64 1.80
N ALA A 128 10.24 -0.67 3.06
CA ALA A 128 10.55 0.35 4.06
C ALA A 128 12.06 0.54 4.22
N ALA A 129 12.79 -0.56 4.46
CA ALA A 129 14.23 -0.54 4.66
C ALA A 129 14.98 0.05 3.46
N MET A 130 14.59 -0.31 2.22
CA MET A 130 15.21 0.22 1.00
C MET A 130 14.97 1.71 0.78
N LEU A 131 13.86 2.24 1.28
CA LEU A 131 13.54 3.66 1.18
C LEU A 131 14.16 4.49 2.32
N SER A 132 14.31 3.92 3.51
CA SER A 132 15.01 4.59 4.63
C SER A 132 16.52 4.73 4.43
N GLN A 133 17.14 3.91 3.58
CA GLN A 133 18.59 3.96 3.31
C GLN A 133 19.02 5.12 2.38
N ASN A 134 18.08 5.89 1.84
CA ASN A 134 18.35 6.89 0.80
C ASN A 134 18.46 8.34 1.34
N THR A 135 18.62 8.50 2.66
CA THR A 135 18.88 9.77 3.32
C THR A 135 20.38 10.08 3.21
N TYR A 136 20.78 10.79 2.16
CA TYR A 136 22.11 11.40 2.04
C TYR A 136 22.02 12.88 2.35
#